data_AF-Q56YV8-F1
#
_entry.id   AF-Q56YV8-F1
#
_cell.length_a   1.000
_cell.length_b   1.000
_cell.length_c   1.000
_cell.angle_alpha   90.00
_cell.angle_beta   90.00
_cell.angle_gamma   90.00
#
_symmetry.space_group_name_H-M   'P 1'
#
loop_
_entity.id
_entity.type
_entity.pdbx_description
1 polymer ?
#
loop_
_entity_poly.entity_id
_entity_poly.type
_entity_poly.pdbx_seq_one_letter_code
_entity_poly.pdbx_strand_id
1 'polypeptide(L)' 'MFASFENVVAIAMLIRRFNFQIAPGAPPVKMTTGATIHTTEGLKLTVTKRTKPLDIPSVPILPMDTSRDEVSSALS' A
#
# COMPACT_ATOMS: atom_id res chain seq x y z
N MET A 1 4.83 7.67 17.91
CA MET A 1 4.82 7.73 16.42
C MET A 1 5.80 6.74 15.76
N PHE A 2 6.76 6.13 16.47
CA PHE A 2 7.73 5.18 15.88
C PHE A 2 7.11 3.91 15.26
N ALA A 3 6.36 3.11 16.06
CA ALA A 3 5.84 1.80 15.62
C ALA A 3 4.92 1.87 14.39
N SER A 4 4.13 2.94 14.26
CA SER A 4 3.24 3.13 13.11
C SER A 4 4.04 3.38 11.82
N PHE A 5 5.10 4.20 11.89
CA PHE A 5 5.95 4.45 10.72
C PHE A 5 6.74 3.21 10.33
N GLU A 6 7.30 2.52 11.32
CA GLU A 6 8.00 1.25 11.10
C GLU A 6 7.11 0.24 10.37
N ASN A 7 5.90 0.00 10.88
CA ASN A 7 4.98 -0.97 10.28
C ASN A 7 4.56 -0.59 8.86
N VAL A 8 4.20 0.68 8.62
CA VAL A 8 3.76 1.14 7.29
C VAL A 8 4.89 1.03 6.28
N VAL A 9 6.09 1.51 6.63
CA VAL A 9 7.24 1.48 5.71
C VAL A 9 7.68 0.03 5.45
N ALA A 10 7.76 -0.81 6.48
CA ALA A 10 8.13 -2.21 6.31
C ALA A 10 7.16 -2.95 5.39
N ILE A 11 5.85 -2.83 5.62
CA ILE A 11 4.82 -3.49 4.81
C ILE A 11 4.85 -2.95 3.38
N ALA A 12 4.94 -1.63 3.18
CA ALA A 12 5.00 -1.02 1.85
C ALA A 12 6.18 -1.56 1.03
N MET A 13 7.35 -1.72 1.66
CA MET A 13 8.54 -2.25 0.99
C MET A 13 8.42 -3.74 0.64
N LEU A 14 7.75 -4.52 1.48
CA LEU A 14 7.49 -5.94 1.24
C LEU A 14 6.52 -6.14 0.06
N ILE A 15 5.36 -5.49 0.08
CA ILE A 15 4.33 -5.63 -0.98
C ILE A 15 4.77 -5.04 -2.33
N ARG A 16 5.69 -4.08 -2.32
CA ARG A 16 6.29 -3.54 -3.55
C ARG A 16 7.13 -4.59 -4.28
N ARG A 17 7.82 -5.46 -3.54
CA ARG A 17 8.87 -6.34 -4.07
C ARG A 17 8.45 -7.80 -4.18
N PHE A 18 7.43 -8.22 -3.44
CA PHE A 18 7.06 -9.62 -3.34
C PHE A 18 5.55 -9.84 -3.39
N ASN A 19 5.16 -11.00 -3.91
CA ASN A 19 3.83 -11.56 -3.71
C ASN A 19 3.88 -12.54 -2.54
N PHE A 20 2.79 -12.60 -1.78
CA PHE A 20 2.65 -13.46 -0.60
C PHE A 20 1.45 -14.38 -0.78
N GLN A 21 1.65 -15.65 -0.50
CA GLN A 21 0.59 -16.66 -0.44
C GLN A 21 0.75 -17.47 0.84
N ILE A 22 -0.34 -17.97 1.43
CA ILE A 22 -0.24 -18.91 2.55
C ILE A 22 0.55 -20.14 2.11
N ALA A 23 1.56 -20.54 2.87
CA ALA A 23 2.36 -21.70 2.50
C ALA A 23 1.51 -22.98 2.49
N PRO A 24 1.74 -23.91 1.53
CA PRO A 24 1.05 -25.20 1.53
C PRO A 24 1.26 -25.92 2.86
N GLY A 25 0.18 -26.36 3.50
CA GLY A 25 0.24 -27.02 4.81
C GLY A 25 0.56 -26.09 5.99
N ALA A 26 0.49 -24.76 5.82
CA ALA A 26 0.63 -23.84 6.93
C ALA A 26 -0.42 -24.15 8.01
N PRO A 27 -0.02 -24.20 9.30
CA PRO A 27 -0.97 -24.42 10.39
C PRO A 27 -1.95 -23.24 10.48
N PRO A 28 -3.16 -23.46 11.04
CA PRO A 28 -4.09 -22.36 11.30
C PRO A 28 -3.45 -21.27 12.16
N VAL A 29 -3.67 -20.01 11.80
CA VAL A 29 -3.16 -18.87 12.56
C VAL A 29 -3.92 -18.78 13.87
N LYS A 30 -3.21 -18.99 14.98
CA LYS A 30 -3.70 -18.86 16.35
C LYS A 30 -2.92 -17.77 17.07
N MET A 31 -3.47 -17.28 18.19
CA MET A 31 -2.84 -16.25 19.01
C MET A 31 -2.47 -16.82 20.38
N THR A 32 -1.29 -16.44 20.87
CA THR A 32 -0.84 -16.68 22.24
C THR A 32 -0.80 -15.36 22.99
N THR A 33 -1.33 -15.36 24.22
CA THR A 33 -1.37 -14.19 25.11
C THR A 33 -0.31 -14.31 26.21
N GLY A 34 0.31 -13.19 26.56
CA GLY A 34 1.25 -13.05 27.66
C GLY A 34 1.52 -11.57 27.91
N ALA A 35 2.80 -11.17 27.99
CA ALA A 35 3.16 -9.75 28.01
C ALA A 35 2.78 -9.02 26.70
N THR A 36 2.72 -9.75 25.59
CA THR A 36 2.23 -9.29 24.29
C THR A 36 1.35 -10.36 23.64
N ILE A 37 0.53 -9.96 22.67
CA ILE A 37 -0.31 -10.88 21.90
C ILE A 37 0.36 -11.10 20.54
N HIS A 38 0.66 -12.36 20.19
CA HIS A 38 1.36 -12.73 18.96
C HIS A 38 0.87 -14.06 18.40
N THR A 39 1.29 -14.40 17.18
CA THR A 39 0.90 -15.68 16.55
C THR A 39 1.63 -16.85 17.19
N THR A 40 0.91 -17.94 17.48
CA THR A 40 1.49 -19.13 18.15
C THR A 40 2.54 -19.83 17.28
N GLU A 41 2.20 -20.06 16.00
CA GLU A 41 3.02 -20.82 15.05
C GLU A 41 3.61 -19.93 13.94
N GLY A 42 3.51 -18.61 14.11
CA GLY A 42 3.82 -17.64 13.06
C GLY A 42 2.74 -17.54 11.98
N LEU A 43 3.02 -16.71 10.97
CA LEU A 43 2.26 -16.60 9.73
C LEU A 43 3.16 -17.10 8.59
N LYS A 44 3.09 -18.39 8.28
CA LYS A 44 3.96 -19.03 7.28
C LYS A 44 3.47 -18.72 5.86
N LEU A 45 4.31 -18.06 5.06
CA LEU A 45 3.99 -17.60 3.71
C LEU A 45 5.01 -18.13 2.70
N THR A 46 4.53 -18.44 1.49
CA THR A 46 5.38 -18.57 0.31
C THR A 46 5.56 -17.19 -0.32
N VAL A 47 6.81 -16.85 -0.63
CA VAL A 47 7.20 -15.53 -1.14
C VAL A 47 7.77 -15.67 -2.54
N THR A 48 7.24 -14.90 -3.49
CA THR A 48 7.79 -14.82 -4.85
C THR A 48 8.15 -13.38 -5.19
N LYS A 49 9.26 -13.17 -5.90
CA LYS A 49 9.67 -11.82 -6.35
C LYS A 49 8.66 -11.28 -7.37
N ARG A 50 8.30 -10.02 -7.25
CA ARG A 50 7.50 -9.31 -8.24
C ARG A 50 8.40 -8.87 -9.39
N THR A 51 8.20 -9.44 -10.57
CA THR A 51 8.97 -9.13 -11.79
C THR A 51 8.37 -8.00 -12.61
N LYS A 52 7.08 -7.68 -12.42
CA LYS A 52 6.42 -6.60 -13.15
C LYS A 52 6.82 -5.23 -12.56
N PRO A 53 7.37 -4.30 -13.35
CA PRO A 53 7.52 -2.90 -12.96
C PRO A 53 6.17 -2.35 -12.49
N LEU A 54 6.16 -1.39 -11.58
CA LEU A 54 4.93 -0.68 -11.27
C LEU A 54 4.44 -0.04 -12.57
N ASP A 55 3.29 -0.48 -13.09
CA ASP A 55 2.59 0.24 -14.15
C ASP A 55 2.14 1.56 -13.52
N ILE A 56 2.99 2.59 -13.66
CA ILE A 56 2.58 3.96 -13.37
C ILE A 56 1.70 4.33 -14.56
N PRO A 57 0.36 4.46 -14.41
CA PRO A 57 -0.44 4.97 -15.51
C PRO A 57 0.12 6.36 -15.86
N SER A 58 0.54 6.54 -17.10
CA SER A 58 0.86 7.86 -17.63
C SER A 58 -0.43 8.65 -17.61
N VAL A 59 -0.65 9.44 -16.56
CA VAL A 59 -1.78 10.35 -16.49
C VAL A 59 -1.58 11.34 -17.65
N PRO A 60 -2.47 11.38 -18.67
CA PRO A 60 -2.41 12.43 -19.67
C PRO A 60 -2.63 13.74 -18.93
N ILE A 61 -1.64 14.63 -18.94
CA ILE A 61 -1.82 16.00 -18.48
C ILE A 61 -2.80 16.62 -19.47
N LEU A 62 -4.08 16.65 -19.12
CA LEU A 62 -5.07 17.41 -19.88
C LEU A 62 -4.67 18.90 -19.76
N PRO A 63 -4.70 19.66 -20.86
CA PRO A 63 -4.45 21.10 -20.80
C PRO A 63 -5.37 21.73 -19.77
N MET A 64 -4.80 22.44 -18.80
CA MET A 64 -5.57 23.19 -17.82
C MET A 64 -6.23 24.36 -18.55
N ASP A 65 -7.54 24.28 -18.76
CA ASP A 65 -8.29 25.34 -19.43
C ASP A 65 -8.17 26.63 -18.63
N THR A 66 -7.54 27.63 -19.25
CA THR A 66 -7.29 28.94 -18.66
C THR A 66 -8.39 29.87 -19.10
N SER A 67 -9.61 29.68 -18.60
CA SER A 67 -10.68 30.66 -18.74
C SER A 67 -10.79 31.52 -17.47
N ARG A 68 -9.86 32.47 -17.32
CA ARG A 68 -10.12 33.70 -16.57
C ARG A 68 -10.59 34.75 -17.57
N ASP A 69 -11.51 35.60 -17.11
CA ASP A 69 -11.95 36.88 -17.71
C ASP A 69 -13.34 36.88 -18.38
N GLU A 70 -14.43 36.75 -17.61
CA GLU A 70 -15.74 37.37 -17.95
C GLU A 70 -16.57 37.77 -16.70
N VAL A 71 -15.93 38.32 -15.65
CA VAL A 71 -16.67 38.97 -14.54
C VAL A 71 -16.21 40.42 -14.38
N SER A 72 -16.42 41.24 -15.42
CA SER A 72 -16.21 42.70 -15.32
C SER A 72 -17.11 43.54 -16.25
N SER A 73 -18.27 43.03 -16.68
CA SER A 73 -19.18 43.81 -17.57
C SER A 73 -20.66 43.76 -17.16
N ALA A 74 -20.98 43.60 -15.87
CA ALA A 74 -22.37 43.66 -15.39
C ALA A 74 -22.62 44.73 -14.30
N LEU A 75 -21.77 45.76 -14.23
CA LEU A 75 -22.00 46.97 -13.43
C LEU A 75 -21.68 48.20 -14.27
N SER A 76 -22.59 48.54 -15.17
CA SER A 76 -22.76 49.89 -15.75
C SER A 76 -24.25 50.11 -15.97
#